data_AF-A0A963FHF5-F1
#
_entry.id   AF-A0A963FHF5-F1
#
_cell.length_a   1.000
_cell.length_b   1.000
_cell.length_c   1.000
_cell.angle_alpha   90.00
_cell.angle_beta   90.00
_cell.angle_gamma   90.00
#
_symmetry.space_group_name_H-M   'P 1'
#
loop_
_entity.id
_entity.type
_entity.pdbx_description
1 polymer ?
#
loop_
_entity_poly.entity_id
_entity_poly.type
_entity_poly.pdbx_seq_one_letter_code
_entity_poly.pdbx_strand_id
1 'polypeptide(L)'
;QSVAHDAGFYTDFCFMDEAGFDQEAGVFNRDQQLADFWFKLYPWEDIASEELELCRMLEKIATRGSTRFLNPAYTLLFQSKGMLKILYDLYPDSPYLLQTDFKPLPGVRQVEKKMFGREGANTAILDAHGNRIASTDGPYAHYKSVYQAFAELPKDAAGNHYQAGVFYIWEACGLGFRR
;
A
#
# COMPACT_ATOMS: atom_id res chain seq x y z
N GLN A 1 10.96 -15.63 -2.01
CA GLN A 1 11.52 -16.80 -1.29
C GLN A 1 13.04 -16.86 -1.39
N SER A 2 13.66 -16.73 -2.58
CA SER A 2 15.12 -16.82 -2.75
C SER A 2 15.94 -15.99 -1.75
N VAL A 3 15.64 -14.69 -1.58
CA VAL A 3 16.38 -13.84 -0.62
C VAL A 3 16.33 -14.35 0.82
N ALA A 4 15.19 -14.92 1.25
CA ALA A 4 15.07 -15.49 2.59
C ALA A 4 15.83 -16.82 2.71
N HIS A 5 15.79 -17.66 1.67
CA HIS A 5 16.58 -18.88 1.62
C HIS A 5 18.09 -18.60 1.66
N ASP A 6 18.56 -17.63 0.89
CA ASP A 6 19.98 -17.23 0.86
C ASP A 6 20.42 -16.63 2.21
N ALA A 7 19.50 -16.05 2.97
CA ALA A 7 19.72 -15.59 4.35
C ALA A 7 19.62 -16.72 5.40
N GLY A 8 19.42 -17.98 4.98
CA GLY A 8 19.39 -19.16 5.85
C GLY A 8 18.02 -19.50 6.43
N PHE A 9 16.94 -18.86 5.97
CA PHE A 9 15.58 -19.20 6.39
C PHE A 9 15.01 -20.35 5.56
N TYR A 10 14.30 -21.26 6.24
CA TYR A 10 13.41 -22.19 5.56
C TYR A 10 12.16 -21.43 5.09
N THR A 11 11.86 -21.55 3.80
CA THR A 11 10.69 -20.91 3.21
C THR A 11 9.74 -21.94 2.66
N ASP A 12 8.45 -21.70 2.84
CA ASP A 12 7.40 -22.43 2.16
C ASP A 12 6.43 -21.46 1.47
N PHE A 13 5.52 -21.99 0.65
CA PHE A 13 4.46 -21.26 -0.01
C PHE A 13 3.15 -22.04 0.09
N CYS A 14 2.09 -21.34 0.46
CA CYS A 14 0.73 -21.83 0.33
C CYS A 14 -0.19 -20.68 -0.10
N PHE A 15 -1.32 -21.03 -0.70
CA PHE A 15 -2.38 -20.05 -0.96
C PHE A 15 -3.06 -19.64 0.35
N MET A 16 -3.75 -18.49 0.34
CA MET A 16 -4.36 -17.94 1.57
C MET A 16 -5.40 -18.88 2.17
N ASP A 17 -6.17 -19.58 1.34
CA ASP A 17 -7.19 -20.55 1.74
C ASP A 17 -6.63 -21.85 2.32
N GLU A 18 -5.34 -22.12 2.11
CA GLU A 18 -4.61 -23.24 2.69
C GLU A 18 -3.92 -22.88 4.02
N ALA A 19 -3.82 -21.59 4.35
CA ALA A 19 -3.17 -21.13 5.57
C ALA A 19 -4.07 -21.41 6.79
N GLY A 20 -3.49 -22.05 7.80
CA GLY A 20 -4.14 -22.28 9.09
C GLY A 20 -3.84 -21.13 10.06
N PHE A 21 -4.82 -20.77 10.88
CA PHE A 21 -4.64 -19.75 11.92
C PHE A 21 -5.15 -20.28 13.25
N ASP A 22 -4.31 -20.21 14.28
CA ASP A 22 -4.68 -20.52 15.66
C ASP A 22 -4.24 -19.38 16.57
N GLN A 23 -5.17 -18.83 17.35
CA GLN A 23 -4.93 -17.66 18.19
C GLN A 23 -3.93 -17.89 19.34
N GLU A 24 -3.63 -19.15 19.68
CA GLU A 24 -2.67 -19.52 20.71
C GLU A 24 -1.33 -19.95 20.10
N ALA A 25 -1.39 -20.76 19.04
CA ALA A 25 -0.22 -21.41 18.47
C ALA A 25 0.45 -20.61 17.33
N GLY A 26 -0.29 -19.90 16.48
CA GLY A 26 0.28 -19.08 15.38
C GLY A 26 -0.34 -19.33 14.01
N VAL A 27 0.44 -19.05 12.96
CA VAL A 27 0.05 -19.28 11.55
C VAL A 27 0.71 -20.56 11.04
N PHE A 28 -0.04 -21.36 10.29
CA PHE A 28 0.41 -22.64 9.76
C PHE A 28 0.31 -22.67 8.23
N ASN A 29 1.23 -23.38 7.59
CA ASN A 29 1.10 -23.70 6.17
C ASN A 29 0.09 -24.84 5.94
N ARG A 30 -0.08 -25.22 4.67
CA ARG A 30 -0.94 -26.33 4.24
C ARG A 30 -0.63 -27.66 4.95
N ASP A 31 0.64 -27.90 5.26
CA ASP A 31 1.13 -29.14 5.87
C ASP A 31 1.13 -29.07 7.42
N GLN A 32 0.42 -28.09 8.00
CA GLN A 32 0.28 -27.87 9.45
C GLN A 32 1.61 -27.57 10.16
N GLN A 33 2.58 -27.00 9.45
CA GLN A 33 3.83 -26.53 10.01
C GLN A 33 3.70 -25.08 10.46
N LEU A 34 4.12 -24.80 11.69
CA LEU A 34 4.11 -23.46 12.27
C LEU A 34 5.10 -22.55 11.53
N ALA A 35 4.64 -21.35 11.19
CA ALA A 35 5.46 -20.30 10.63
C ALA A 35 5.97 -19.36 11.73
N ASP A 36 7.29 -19.27 11.92
CA ASP A 36 7.90 -18.24 12.77
C ASP A 36 7.68 -16.83 12.17
N PHE A 37 7.67 -16.75 10.84
CA PHE A 37 7.42 -15.54 10.07
C PHE A 37 6.36 -15.81 9.01
N TRP A 38 5.33 -14.98 8.96
CA TRP A 38 4.32 -15.02 7.92
C TRP A 38 4.44 -13.79 7.02
N PHE A 39 4.91 -14.02 5.79
CA PHE A 39 4.90 -13.02 4.72
C PHE A 39 3.67 -13.19 3.84
N LYS A 40 2.95 -12.10 3.58
CA LYS A 40 1.73 -12.13 2.75
C LYS A 40 1.70 -11.02 1.71
N LEU A 41 1.13 -11.35 0.55
CA LEU A 41 0.74 -10.37 -0.46
C LEU A 41 -0.70 -9.90 -0.29
N TYR A 42 -1.49 -10.58 0.54
CA TYR A 42 -2.87 -10.18 0.81
C TYR A 42 -2.88 -8.88 1.64
N PRO A 43 -3.57 -7.82 1.17
CA PRO A 43 -3.55 -6.50 1.78
C PRO A 43 -4.04 -6.47 3.23
N TRP A 44 -3.53 -5.54 4.04
CA TRP A 44 -3.99 -5.40 5.43
C TRP A 44 -5.39 -4.79 5.50
N GLU A 45 -5.74 -3.88 4.58
CA GLU A 45 -7.06 -3.25 4.53
C GLU A 45 -8.15 -4.26 4.22
N ASP A 46 -7.90 -5.21 3.32
CA ASP A 46 -8.88 -6.21 2.91
C ASP A 46 -9.16 -7.16 4.08
N ILE A 47 -8.12 -7.59 4.81
CA ILE A 47 -8.30 -8.35 6.07
C ILE A 47 -9.12 -7.53 7.07
N ALA A 48 -8.81 -6.24 7.23
CA ALA A 48 -9.47 -5.38 8.20
C ALA A 48 -10.94 -5.08 7.85
N SER A 49 -11.30 -5.00 6.56
CA SER A 49 -12.66 -4.70 6.12
C SER A 49 -13.53 -5.95 5.93
N GLU A 50 -12.94 -7.08 5.55
CA GLU A 50 -13.69 -8.26 5.12
C GLU A 50 -13.58 -9.43 6.12
N GLU A 51 -12.49 -9.51 6.88
CA GLU A 51 -12.16 -10.69 7.70
C GLU A 51 -11.91 -10.33 9.17
N LEU A 52 -12.94 -9.81 9.85
CA LEU A 52 -12.83 -9.29 11.23
C LEU A 52 -12.34 -10.35 12.24
N GLU A 53 -12.78 -11.60 12.12
CA GLU A 53 -12.33 -12.67 13.02
C GLU A 53 -10.85 -13.01 12.79
N LEU A 54 -10.41 -13.06 11.53
CA LEU A 54 -8.99 -13.23 11.21
C LEU A 54 -8.17 -12.08 11.80
N CYS A 55 -8.62 -10.83 11.68
CA CYS A 55 -7.97 -9.68 12.33
C CYS A 55 -7.75 -9.88 13.83
N ARG A 56 -8.78 -10.34 14.56
CA ARG A 56 -8.69 -10.60 16.01
C ARG A 56 -7.74 -11.75 16.33
N MET A 57 -7.72 -12.79 15.50
CA MET A 57 -6.78 -13.89 15.66
C MET A 57 -5.34 -13.42 15.45
N LEU A 58 -5.09 -12.66 14.38
CA LEU A 58 -3.78 -12.08 14.10
C LEU A 58 -3.30 -11.16 15.23
N GLU A 59 -4.18 -10.35 15.81
CA GLU A 59 -3.85 -9.53 16.99
C GLU A 59 -3.35 -10.38 18.18
N LYS A 60 -4.06 -11.47 18.50
CA LYS A 60 -3.68 -12.38 19.59
C LYS A 60 -2.34 -13.09 19.30
N ILE A 61 -2.15 -13.56 18.06
CA ILE A 61 -0.91 -14.18 17.59
C ILE A 61 0.26 -13.19 17.73
N ALA A 62 0.09 -11.95 17.26
CA ALA A 62 1.12 -10.92 17.36
C ALA A 62 1.46 -10.58 18.82
N THR A 63 0.45 -10.46 19.69
CA THR A 63 0.63 -10.14 21.12
C THR A 63 1.40 -11.23 21.85
N ARG A 64 1.17 -12.50 21.49
CA ARG A 64 1.91 -13.64 22.05
C ARG A 64 3.31 -13.79 21.46
N GLY A 65 3.52 -13.33 20.22
CA GLY A 65 4.79 -13.42 19.51
C GLY A 65 5.08 -14.81 18.93
N SER A 66 4.07 -15.67 18.79
CA SER A 66 4.22 -17.02 18.21
C SER A 66 4.52 -17.01 16.71
N THR A 67 3.97 -16.03 15.98
CA THR A 67 4.32 -15.76 14.57
C THR A 67 4.54 -14.26 14.38
N ARG A 68 5.58 -13.88 13.64
CA ARG A 68 5.88 -12.50 13.25
C ARG A 68 5.36 -12.18 11.85
N PHE A 69 4.62 -11.09 11.70
CA PHE A 69 4.03 -10.71 10.41
C PHE A 69 4.93 -9.78 9.59
N LEU A 70 5.10 -10.11 8.32
CA LEU A 70 5.89 -9.36 7.36
C LEU A 70 5.01 -8.96 6.16
N ASN A 71 4.72 -7.69 5.91
CA ASN A 71 5.01 -6.54 6.77
C ASN A 71 4.07 -6.47 7.99
N PRO A 72 4.49 -5.84 9.11
CA PRO A 72 3.65 -5.67 10.29
C PRO A 72 2.36 -4.89 10.01
N ALA A 73 1.34 -5.06 10.86
CA ALA A 73 0.02 -4.44 10.68
C ALA A 73 0.05 -2.91 10.56
N TYR A 74 0.97 -2.22 11.26
CA TYR A 74 1.08 -0.75 11.18
C TYR A 74 1.43 -0.25 9.77
N THR A 75 1.96 -1.11 8.90
CA THR A 75 2.26 -0.73 7.50
C THR A 75 1.02 -0.39 6.68
N LEU A 76 -0.18 -0.77 7.14
CA LEU A 76 -1.45 -0.28 6.61
C LEU A 76 -1.50 1.25 6.54
N LEU A 77 -0.90 1.95 7.53
CA LEU A 77 -0.87 3.40 7.57
C LEU A 77 -0.08 3.98 6.39
N PHE A 78 1.01 3.34 5.99
CA PHE A 78 1.83 3.76 4.84
C PHE A 78 1.20 3.44 3.49
N GLN A 79 0.29 2.45 3.46
CA GLN A 79 -0.46 2.09 2.26
C GLN A 79 -1.60 3.08 1.97
N SER A 80 -2.12 3.74 3.01
CA SER A 80 -3.16 4.76 2.86
C SER A 80 -2.60 6.05 2.27
N LYS A 81 -3.17 6.49 1.15
CA LYS A 81 -2.89 7.83 0.60
C LYS A 81 -3.37 8.96 1.51
N GLY A 82 -4.17 8.67 2.54
CA GLY A 82 -4.49 9.64 3.59
C GLY A 82 -3.24 10.14 4.31
N MET A 83 -2.19 9.32 4.40
CA MET A 83 -0.90 9.72 4.96
C MET A 83 -0.28 10.92 4.21
N LEU A 84 -0.53 11.05 2.90
CA LEU A 84 0.00 12.15 2.10
C LEU A 84 -0.55 13.51 2.56
N LYS A 85 -1.83 13.55 2.98
CA LYS A 85 -2.41 14.76 3.58
C LYS A 85 -1.72 15.09 4.90
N ILE A 86 -1.59 14.11 5.78
CA ILE A 86 -0.96 14.31 7.08
C ILE A 86 0.49 14.78 6.93
N LEU A 87 1.25 14.18 6.02
CA LEU A 87 2.62 14.60 5.71
C LEU A 87 2.68 16.04 5.20
N TYR A 88 1.77 16.43 4.31
CA TYR A 88 1.72 17.79 3.79
C TYR A 88 1.36 18.81 4.87
N ASP A 89 0.45 18.47 5.80
CA ASP A 89 0.09 19.35 6.93
C ASP A 89 1.26 19.57 7.90
N LEU A 90 2.05 18.52 8.14
CA LEU A 90 3.20 18.59 9.03
C LEU A 90 4.41 19.27 8.38
N TYR A 91 4.56 19.15 7.05
CA TYR A 91 5.72 19.63 6.30
C TYR A 91 5.32 20.37 5.01
N PRO A 92 4.57 21.48 5.09
CA PRO A 92 4.01 22.16 3.93
C PRO A 92 5.06 22.73 2.98
N ASP A 93 6.23 23.11 3.51
CA ASP A 93 7.33 23.68 2.72
C ASP A 93 8.29 22.61 2.15
N SER A 94 7.97 21.32 2.31
CA SER A 94 8.82 20.24 1.80
C SER A 94 8.84 20.21 0.28
N PRO A 95 10.01 20.23 -0.38
CA PRO A 95 10.10 20.16 -1.84
C PRO A 95 9.73 18.77 -2.39
N TYR A 96 9.54 17.77 -1.52
CA TYR A 96 9.24 16.39 -1.89
C TYR A 96 7.75 16.04 -1.75
N LEU A 97 6.93 16.97 -1.23
CA LEU A 97 5.50 16.75 -1.04
C LEU A 97 4.70 17.61 -2.01
N LEU A 98 3.64 17.01 -2.55
CA LEU A 98 2.62 17.72 -3.30
C LEU A 98 1.50 18.13 -2.36
N GLN A 99 0.97 19.33 -2.59
CA GLN A 99 -0.23 19.80 -1.90
C GLN A 99 -1.31 18.74 -1.97
N THR A 100 -1.80 18.31 -0.81
CA THR A 100 -2.79 17.24 -0.69
C THR A 100 -3.88 17.69 0.26
N ASP A 101 -5.13 17.28 0.03
CA ASP A 101 -6.28 17.51 0.91
C ASP A 101 -7.31 16.36 0.82
N PHE A 102 -8.18 16.24 1.83
CA PHE A 102 -9.36 15.38 1.81
C PHE A 102 -10.51 16.00 1.00
N LYS A 103 -10.40 17.27 0.63
CA LYS A 103 -11.35 18.00 -0.24
C LYS A 103 -10.68 18.47 -1.53
N PRO A 104 -11.44 18.75 -2.61
CA PRO A 104 -10.87 19.32 -3.83
C PRO A 104 -10.10 20.61 -3.57
N LEU A 105 -8.96 20.76 -4.24
CA LEU A 105 -8.09 21.93 -4.20
C LEU A 105 -8.59 23.00 -5.19
N PRO A 106 -9.11 24.15 -4.74
CA PRO A 106 -9.65 25.17 -5.64
C PRO A 106 -8.54 25.84 -6.46
N GLY A 107 -8.74 26.00 -7.77
CA GLY A 107 -7.79 26.68 -8.66
C GLY A 107 -6.51 25.88 -8.96
N VAL A 108 -6.43 24.62 -8.53
CA VAL A 108 -5.26 23.75 -8.70
C VAL A 108 -5.64 22.54 -9.54
N ARG A 109 -4.88 22.29 -10.62
CA ARG A 109 -4.98 21.02 -11.36
C ARG A 109 -4.56 19.89 -10.44
N GLN A 110 -5.36 18.84 -10.34
CA GLN A 110 -5.25 17.86 -9.27
C GLN A 110 -5.61 16.45 -9.73
N VAL A 111 -5.28 15.47 -8.89
CA VAL A 111 -5.65 14.08 -9.05
C VAL A 111 -6.47 13.64 -7.84
N GLU A 112 -7.69 13.19 -8.10
CA GLU A 112 -8.52 12.46 -7.13
C GLU A 112 -8.07 10.99 -7.12
N LYS A 113 -7.74 10.47 -5.94
CA LYS A 113 -7.31 9.07 -5.74
C LYS A 113 -8.03 8.46 -4.54
N LYS A 114 -8.36 7.18 -4.59
CA LYS A 114 -8.91 6.44 -3.45
C LYS A 114 -7.82 6.10 -2.43
N MET A 115 -8.12 6.25 -1.14
CA MET A 115 -7.15 6.10 -0.03
C MET A 115 -6.36 4.79 -0.13
N PHE A 116 -7.05 3.66 -0.30
CA PHE A 116 -6.44 2.32 -0.42
C PHE A 116 -6.45 1.77 -1.86
N GLY A 117 -6.66 2.63 -2.86
CA GLY A 117 -6.64 2.19 -4.26
C GLY A 117 -5.25 1.74 -4.72
N ARG A 118 -5.19 0.75 -5.61
CA ARG A 118 -3.95 0.20 -6.17
C ARG A 118 -3.90 0.37 -7.68
N GLU A 119 -2.68 0.27 -8.24
CA GLU A 119 -2.44 0.14 -9.68
C GLU A 119 -3.04 1.24 -10.58
N GLY A 120 -3.33 2.41 -10.01
CA GLY A 120 -3.94 3.53 -10.73
C GLY A 120 -5.46 3.42 -10.90
N ALA A 121 -6.11 2.39 -10.35
CA ALA A 121 -7.56 2.24 -10.38
C ALA A 121 -8.29 3.35 -9.60
N ASN A 122 -9.52 3.65 -10.03
CA ASN A 122 -10.37 4.69 -9.44
C ASN A 122 -9.68 6.05 -9.27
N THR A 123 -8.82 6.41 -10.22
CA THR A 123 -8.11 7.69 -10.25
C THR A 123 -8.74 8.62 -11.26
N ALA A 124 -8.83 9.91 -10.95
CA ALA A 124 -9.30 10.93 -11.87
C ALA A 124 -8.41 12.17 -11.88
N ILE A 125 -8.14 12.72 -13.06
CA ILE A 125 -7.44 14.00 -13.23
C ILE A 125 -8.49 15.08 -13.36
N LEU A 126 -8.39 16.12 -12.53
CA LEU A 126 -9.27 17.28 -12.55
C LEU A 126 -8.47 18.52 -13.00
N ASP A 127 -9.10 19.38 -13.80
CA ASP A 127 -8.55 20.69 -14.13
C ASP A 127 -8.64 21.65 -12.92
N ALA A 128 -8.13 22.87 -13.08
CA ALA A 128 -8.15 23.89 -12.02
C ALA A 128 -9.57 24.36 -11.64
N HIS A 129 -10.56 24.10 -12.50
CA HIS A 129 -11.97 24.39 -12.26
C HIS A 129 -12.72 23.21 -11.61
N GLY A 130 -12.04 22.08 -11.40
CA GLY A 130 -12.61 20.86 -10.84
C GLY A 130 -13.30 19.96 -11.86
N ASN A 131 -13.21 20.27 -13.17
CA ASN A 131 -13.78 19.41 -14.20
C ASN A 131 -12.90 18.19 -14.43
N ARG A 132 -13.54 17.03 -14.62
CA ARG A 132 -12.83 15.77 -14.87
C ARG A 132 -12.29 15.72 -16.30
N ILE A 133 -10.98 15.62 -16.43
CA ILE A 133 -10.26 15.52 -17.71
C ILE A 133 -10.10 14.06 -18.14
N ALA A 134 -9.80 13.20 -17.17
CA ALA A 134 -9.60 11.77 -17.40
C ALA A 134 -9.95 10.99 -16.13
N SER A 135 -10.37 9.74 -16.28
CA SER A 135 -10.57 8.84 -15.16
C SER A 135 -10.37 7.39 -15.54
N THR A 136 -10.15 6.59 -14.52
CA THR A 136 -10.06 5.13 -14.57
C THR A 136 -11.09 4.54 -13.62
N ASP A 137 -11.68 3.42 -14.02
CA ASP A 137 -12.59 2.68 -13.16
C ASP A 137 -11.82 1.73 -12.22
N GLY A 138 -12.55 1.01 -11.37
CA GLY A 138 -11.97 0.01 -10.50
C GLY A 138 -12.82 -0.31 -9.27
N PRO A 139 -12.37 -1.26 -8.43
CA PRO A 139 -13.15 -1.79 -7.31
C PRO A 139 -13.14 -0.89 -6.06
N TYR A 140 -12.29 0.14 -6.03
CA TYR A 140 -12.01 0.94 -4.82
C TYR A 140 -12.96 2.13 -4.62
N ALA A 141 -14.09 2.17 -5.33
CA ALA A 141 -15.04 3.30 -5.29
C ALA A 141 -15.55 3.60 -3.88
N HIS A 142 -15.68 2.58 -3.04
CA HIS A 142 -16.19 2.64 -1.67
C HIS A 142 -15.23 3.35 -0.68
N TYR A 143 -13.94 3.44 -1.00
CA TYR A 143 -13.00 4.19 -0.16
C TYR A 143 -13.18 5.71 -0.34
N LYS A 144 -12.85 6.45 0.72
CA LYS A 144 -12.76 7.92 0.65
C LYS A 144 -11.67 8.34 -0.33
N SER A 145 -11.89 9.48 -0.96
CA SER A 145 -10.92 10.09 -1.87
C SER A 145 -9.95 11.01 -1.11
N VAL A 146 -8.75 11.14 -1.66
CA VAL A 146 -7.82 12.24 -1.40
C VAL A 146 -7.57 12.99 -2.70
N TYR A 147 -7.28 14.27 -2.60
CA TYR A 147 -7.01 15.16 -3.72
C TYR A 147 -5.59 15.67 -3.59
N GLN A 148 -4.79 15.48 -4.64
CA GLN A 148 -3.38 15.85 -4.63
C GLN A 148 -3.06 16.70 -5.86
N ALA A 149 -2.28 17.76 -5.70
CA ALA A 149 -1.83 18.59 -6.80
C ALA A 149 -1.18 17.74 -7.90
N PHE A 150 -1.50 18.05 -9.15
CA PHE A 150 -1.01 17.32 -10.30
C PHE A 150 0.46 17.64 -10.54
N ALA A 151 1.28 16.61 -10.70
CA ALA A 151 2.67 16.73 -11.11
C ALA A 151 2.88 16.05 -12.47
N GLU A 152 3.58 16.72 -13.37
CA GLU A 152 3.96 16.13 -14.65
C GLU A 152 5.12 15.16 -14.47
N LEU A 153 4.96 13.95 -14.99
CA LEU A 153 6.05 12.99 -15.07
C LEU A 153 7.02 13.42 -16.19
N PRO A 154 8.34 13.23 -16.00
CA PRO A 154 9.33 13.44 -17.05
C PRO A 154 8.98 12.68 -18.33
N LYS A 155 9.25 13.31 -19.48
CA LYS A 155 9.05 12.71 -20.80
C LYS A 155 10.36 12.57 -21.56
N ASP A 156 10.49 11.49 -22.32
CA ASP A 156 11.57 11.34 -23.31
C ASP A 156 11.22 12.02 -24.64
N ALA A 157 12.17 12.00 -25.59
CA ALA A 157 11.98 12.54 -26.93
C ALA A 157 10.90 11.82 -27.75
N ALA A 158 10.53 10.59 -27.37
CA ALA A 158 9.44 9.83 -27.98
C ALA A 158 8.08 10.10 -27.31
N GLY A 159 8.04 10.95 -26.28
CA GLY A 159 6.83 11.34 -25.57
C GLY A 159 6.37 10.33 -24.50
N ASN A 160 7.18 9.33 -24.15
CA ASN A 160 6.84 8.39 -23.07
C ASN A 160 7.04 9.06 -21.71
N HIS A 161 6.15 8.80 -20.76
CA HIS A 161 6.27 9.27 -19.38
C HIS A 161 7.04 8.28 -18.51
N TYR A 162 7.73 8.78 -17.48
CA TYR A 162 8.50 7.95 -16.57
C TYR A 162 8.17 8.26 -15.11
N GLN A 163 7.79 7.23 -14.35
CA GLN A 163 7.61 7.31 -12.91
C GLN A 163 8.77 6.58 -12.23
N ALA A 164 9.55 7.31 -11.43
CA ALA A 164 10.57 6.71 -10.58
C ALA A 164 9.94 6.00 -9.37
N GLY A 165 10.53 4.88 -8.97
CA GLY A 165 10.23 4.17 -7.73
C GLY A 165 11.52 3.79 -7.01
N VAL A 166 11.57 4.00 -5.70
CA VAL A 166 12.72 3.67 -4.86
C VAL A 166 12.34 2.50 -3.96
N PHE A 167 13.15 1.45 -3.96
CA PHE A 167 13.07 0.36 -2.99
C PHE A 167 13.80 0.75 -1.72
N TYR A 168 13.19 0.49 -0.57
CA TYR A 168 13.70 0.92 0.73
C TYR A 168 13.73 -0.25 1.71
N ILE A 169 14.91 -0.57 2.23
CA ILE A 169 15.15 -1.57 3.27
C ILE A 169 16.14 -0.93 4.23
N TRP A 170 15.64 -0.26 5.28
CA TRP A 170 16.42 0.62 6.18
C TRP A 170 17.07 1.84 5.50
N GLU A 171 17.54 1.69 4.27
CA GLU A 171 18.04 2.71 3.38
C GLU A 171 17.52 2.48 1.95
N ALA A 172 17.69 3.47 1.07
CA ALA A 172 17.38 3.31 -0.34
C ALA A 172 18.33 2.28 -0.96
N CYS A 173 17.79 1.19 -1.47
CA CYS A 173 18.56 0.03 -1.94
C CYS A 173 18.28 -0.35 -3.40
N GLY A 174 17.35 0.33 -4.06
CA GLY A 174 17.06 0.12 -5.46
C GLY A 174 16.31 1.28 -6.08
N LEU A 175 16.52 1.51 -7.36
CA LEU A 175 15.80 2.49 -8.16
C LEU A 175 15.26 1.80 -9.41
N GLY A 176 13.98 2.01 -9.70
CA GLY A 176 13.33 1.56 -10.92
C GLY A 176 12.54 2.68 -11.57
N PHE A 177 12.31 2.55 -12.87
CA PHE A 177 11.42 3.45 -13.60
C PHE A 177 10.31 2.61 -14.24
N ARG A 178 9.07 3.03 -14.03
CA ARG A 178 7.92 2.55 -14.80
C ARG A 178 7.68 3.53 -15.94
N ARG A 179 7.54 2.99 -17.15
CA ARG A 179 7.11 3.70 -18.35
C ARG A 179 5.62 3.48 -18.57
#